data_AF-A0A9E4FJI6-F1
#
_entry.id   AF-A0A9E4FJI6-F1
#
_cell.length_a   1.000
_cell.length_b   1.000
_cell.length_c   1.000
_cell.angle_alpha   90.00
_cell.angle_beta   90.00
_cell.angle_gamma   90.00
#
_symmetry.space_group_name_H-M   'P 1'
#
loop_
_entity.id
_entity.type
_entity.pdbx_description
1 polymer ?
#
loop_
_entity_poly.entity_id
_entity_poly.type
_entity_poly.pdbx_seq_one_letter_code
_entity_poly.pdbx_strand_id
1 'polypeptide(L)'
;MVSTDIPNDEDLLECITNAFGYDGDLARNVLNGLRDHFINSLQTTLTTKTFRSLIARKNPYLYRASGIQTIEQLVDRALTDFVSSSTEGTFGSALDRVARRLPGNTPATGGEADLQRINGDVAEIYTIKSGPAGFNDASWTTTKNKMLRAKASLELSGYQVQLYVGFVYGR
;
A
#
# COMPACT_ATOMS: atom_id res chain seq x y z
N MET A 1 -29.44 -8.26 3.80
CA MET A 1 -28.46 -9.33 3.55
C MET A 1 -27.30 -8.70 2.81
N VAL A 2 -26.15 -8.55 3.45
CA VAL A 2 -24.92 -8.23 2.70
C VAL A 2 -24.59 -9.51 1.95
N SER A 3 -24.52 -9.43 0.60
CA SER A 3 -24.17 -10.59 -0.22
C SER A 3 -22.87 -11.20 0.31
N THR A 4 -22.90 -12.49 0.65
CA THR A 4 -21.73 -13.27 1.05
C THR A 4 -20.96 -13.81 -0.14
N ASP A 5 -21.40 -13.50 -1.35
CA ASP A 5 -20.73 -13.96 -2.56
C ASP A 5 -19.46 -13.13 -2.73
N ILE A 6 -18.32 -13.81 -2.56
CA ILE A 6 -17.02 -13.27 -2.92
C ILE A 6 -17.09 -12.95 -4.41
N PRO A 7 -16.84 -11.69 -4.83
CA PRO A 7 -16.88 -11.32 -6.25
C PRO A 7 -16.00 -12.26 -7.07
N ASN A 8 -16.54 -12.75 -8.18
CA ASN A 8 -15.77 -13.61 -9.07
C ASN A 8 -14.76 -12.76 -9.89
N ASP A 9 -13.88 -13.43 -10.64
CA ASP A 9 -12.87 -12.75 -11.46
C ASP A 9 -13.46 -11.77 -12.47
N GLU A 10 -14.60 -12.11 -13.08
CA GLU A 10 -15.26 -11.26 -14.07
C GLU A 10 -15.79 -9.98 -13.40
N ASP A 11 -16.44 -10.11 -12.24
CA ASP A 11 -16.92 -8.97 -11.46
C ASP A 11 -15.77 -8.02 -11.08
N LEU A 12 -14.62 -8.59 -10.66
CA LEU A 12 -13.43 -7.81 -10.27
C LEU A 12 -12.76 -7.15 -11.47
N LEU A 13 -12.68 -7.83 -12.62
CA LEU A 13 -12.17 -7.26 -13.85
C LEU A 13 -13.06 -6.12 -14.33
N GLU A 14 -14.38 -6.29 -14.28
CA GLU A 14 -15.35 -5.24 -14.61
C GLU A 14 -15.17 -4.02 -13.68
N CYS A 15 -14.97 -4.25 -12.37
CA CYS A 15 -14.67 -3.17 -11.43
C CYS A 15 -13.39 -2.41 -11.79
N ILE A 16 -12.32 -3.11 -12.18
CA ILE A 16 -11.05 -2.49 -12.60
C ILE A 16 -11.25 -1.68 -13.88
N THR A 17 -11.98 -2.21 -14.85
CA THR A 17 -12.31 -1.51 -16.09
C THR A 17 -13.14 -0.26 -15.82
N ASN A 18 -14.18 -0.35 -15.00
CA ASN A 18 -15.04 0.78 -14.68
C ASN A 18 -14.31 1.86 -13.85
N ALA A 19 -13.43 1.45 -12.94
CA ALA A 19 -12.73 2.38 -12.06
C ALA A 19 -11.53 3.08 -12.74
N PHE A 20 -10.78 2.36 -13.57
CA PHE A 20 -9.49 2.82 -14.10
C PHE A 20 -9.43 2.91 -15.62
N GLY A 21 -10.45 2.42 -16.34
CA GLY A 21 -10.46 2.33 -17.80
C GLY A 21 -9.48 1.28 -18.35
N TYR A 22 -8.99 0.37 -17.50
CA TYR A 22 -8.08 -0.70 -17.90
C TYR A 22 -8.88 -1.94 -18.32
N ASP A 23 -8.55 -2.51 -19.47
CA ASP A 23 -9.18 -3.71 -20.00
C ASP A 23 -8.14 -4.81 -20.33
N GLY A 24 -8.65 -5.95 -20.80
CA GLY A 24 -7.82 -7.05 -21.28
C GLY A 24 -6.71 -7.48 -20.33
N ASP A 25 -5.49 -7.58 -20.85
CA ASP A 25 -4.31 -8.00 -20.10
C ASP A 25 -3.91 -7.01 -19.00
N LEU A 26 -4.19 -5.72 -19.18
CA LEU A 26 -3.86 -4.70 -18.19
C LEU A 26 -4.73 -4.86 -16.94
N ALA A 27 -6.03 -5.05 -17.12
CA ALA A 27 -6.95 -5.33 -16.01
C ALA A 27 -6.54 -6.62 -15.26
N ARG A 28 -6.17 -7.67 -16.00
CA ARG A 28 -5.68 -8.93 -15.43
C ARG A 28 -4.38 -8.75 -14.64
N ASN A 29 -3.45 -7.94 -15.13
CA ASN A 29 -2.20 -7.66 -14.43
C ASN A 29 -2.43 -6.93 -13.10
N VAL A 30 -3.37 -5.99 -13.07
CA VAL A 30 -3.77 -5.30 -11.83
C VAL A 30 -4.41 -6.28 -10.86
N LEU A 31 -5.37 -7.09 -11.31
CA LEU A 31 -6.04 -8.09 -10.49
C LEU A 31 -5.06 -9.10 -9.88
N ASN A 32 -4.17 -9.66 -10.70
CA ASN A 32 -3.14 -10.59 -10.24
C ASN A 32 -2.18 -9.93 -9.24
N GLY A 33 -1.79 -8.68 -9.47
CA GLY A 33 -0.96 -7.94 -8.53
C GLY A 33 -1.61 -7.75 -7.15
N LEU A 34 -2.92 -7.46 -7.12
CA LEU A 34 -3.69 -7.37 -5.88
C LEU A 34 -3.78 -8.73 -5.19
N ARG A 35 -3.99 -9.82 -5.94
CA ARG A 35 -4.02 -11.17 -5.35
C ARG A 35 -2.69 -11.55 -4.71
N ASP A 36 -1.61 -11.41 -5.47
CA ASP A 36 -0.29 -11.85 -5.04
C ASP A 36 0.20 -11.04 -3.82
N HIS A 37 0.07 -9.73 -3.89
CA HIS A 37 0.73 -8.84 -2.93
C HIS A 37 -0.17 -8.31 -1.84
N PHE A 38 -1.49 -8.32 -2.04
CA PHE A 38 -2.42 -7.95 -0.98
C PHE A 38 -3.07 -9.20 -0.38
N ILE A 39 -3.86 -9.95 -1.15
CA ILE A 39 -4.70 -11.04 -0.61
C ILE A 39 -3.84 -12.16 -0.02
N ASN A 40 -2.95 -12.76 -0.82
CA ASN A 40 -2.14 -13.90 -0.40
C ASN A 40 -1.17 -13.51 0.73
N SER A 41 -0.62 -12.30 0.65
CA SER A 41 0.29 -11.75 1.66
C SER A 41 -0.43 -11.48 2.99
N LEU A 42 -1.67 -10.97 2.95
CA LEU A 42 -2.50 -10.76 4.12
C LEU A 42 -2.92 -12.10 4.74
N GLN A 43 -3.41 -13.05 3.93
CA GLN A 43 -3.76 -14.39 4.39
C GLN A 43 -2.59 -15.09 5.08
N THR A 44 -1.39 -15.00 4.52
CA THR A 44 -0.16 -15.55 5.13
C THR A 44 0.11 -14.86 6.47
N THR A 45 0.00 -13.55 6.52
CA THR A 45 0.22 -12.76 7.74
C THR A 45 -0.79 -13.10 8.84
N LEU A 46 -2.05 -13.32 8.48
CA LEU A 46 -3.12 -13.64 9.42
C LEU A 46 -3.05 -15.09 9.93
N THR A 47 -2.70 -16.05 9.07
CA THR A 47 -2.68 -17.48 9.42
C THR A 47 -1.43 -17.92 10.20
N THR A 48 -0.34 -17.17 10.13
CA THR A 48 0.94 -17.53 10.77
C THR A 48 1.11 -16.99 12.18
N LYS A 49 0.23 -16.09 12.64
CA LYS A 49 0.39 -15.41 13.93
C LYS A 49 -0.22 -16.19 15.07
N THR A 50 0.50 -16.19 16.19
CA THR A 50 0.03 -16.76 17.45
C THR A 50 -0.37 -15.66 18.42
N PHE A 51 -1.34 -15.93 19.30
CA PHE A 51 -1.75 -14.95 20.31
C PHE A 51 -0.57 -14.44 21.16
N ARG A 52 0.33 -15.34 21.58
CA ARG A 52 1.56 -14.99 22.28
C ARG A 52 2.37 -13.94 21.51
N SER A 53 2.51 -14.10 20.19
CA SER A 53 3.25 -13.14 19.36
C SER A 53 2.59 -11.76 19.28
N LEU A 54 1.27 -11.68 19.40
CA LEU A 54 0.52 -10.43 19.35
C LEU A 54 0.71 -9.60 20.62
N ILE A 55 0.72 -10.26 21.79
CA ILE A 55 0.79 -9.58 23.09
C ILE A 55 2.23 -9.43 23.62
N ALA A 56 3.21 -10.15 23.07
CA ALA A 56 4.58 -10.20 23.62
C ALA A 56 5.29 -8.84 23.78
N ARG A 57 4.96 -7.85 22.93
CA ARG A 57 5.56 -6.50 22.96
C ARG A 57 4.59 -5.43 23.47
N LYS A 58 3.44 -5.82 23.99
CA LYS A 58 2.39 -4.90 24.44
C LYS A 58 2.49 -4.70 25.94
N ASN A 59 2.20 -3.48 26.42
CA ASN A 59 2.19 -3.18 27.84
C ASN A 59 0.85 -3.62 28.45
N PRO A 60 0.81 -4.62 29.36
CA PRO A 60 -0.43 -5.10 29.97
C PRO A 60 -1.22 -4.03 30.70
N TYR A 61 -0.56 -2.98 31.22
CA TYR A 61 -1.23 -1.87 31.89
C TYR A 61 -2.10 -1.05 30.94
N LEU A 62 -1.69 -0.90 29.68
CA LEU A 62 -2.48 -0.14 28.71
C LEU A 62 -3.83 -0.82 28.44
N TYR A 63 -3.86 -2.14 28.37
CA TYR A 63 -5.12 -2.87 28.19
C TYR A 63 -6.06 -2.68 29.38
N ARG A 64 -5.55 -2.78 30.61
CA ARG A 64 -6.35 -2.52 31.82
C ARG A 64 -6.86 -1.07 31.87
N ALA A 65 -6.00 -0.11 31.56
CA ALA A 65 -6.37 1.31 31.54
C ALA A 65 -7.45 1.61 30.49
N SER A 66 -7.44 0.88 29.37
CA SER A 66 -8.48 0.94 28.32
C SER A 66 -9.78 0.22 28.68
N GLY A 67 -9.92 -0.30 29.91
CA GLY A 67 -11.14 -0.96 30.37
C GLY A 67 -11.26 -2.44 30.00
N ILE A 68 -10.18 -3.10 29.54
CA ILE A 68 -10.18 -4.55 29.31
C ILE A 68 -10.08 -5.26 30.65
N GLN A 69 -11.09 -6.07 30.96
CA GLN A 69 -11.24 -6.76 32.24
C GLN A 69 -11.21 -8.28 32.11
N THR A 70 -11.45 -8.82 30.92
CA THR A 70 -11.44 -10.27 30.67
C THR A 70 -10.42 -10.69 29.61
N ILE A 71 -10.10 -11.99 29.58
CA ILE A 71 -9.17 -12.56 28.60
C ILE A 71 -9.79 -12.51 27.20
N GLU A 72 -11.08 -12.76 27.08
CA GLU A 72 -11.84 -12.71 25.83
C GLU A 72 -11.75 -11.32 25.21
N GLN A 73 -11.99 -10.28 26.01
CA GLN A 73 -11.86 -8.88 25.56
C GLN A 73 -10.43 -8.55 25.11
N LEU A 74 -9.41 -9.08 25.81
CA LEU A 74 -8.02 -8.91 25.42
C LEU A 74 -7.72 -9.59 24.08
N VAL A 75 -8.21 -10.82 23.88
CA VAL A 75 -8.05 -11.60 22.65
C VAL A 75 -8.71 -10.87 21.49
N ASP A 76 -9.98 -10.49 21.62
CA ASP A 76 -10.73 -9.79 20.58
C ASP A 76 -10.08 -8.46 20.20
N ARG A 77 -9.64 -7.68 21.19
CA ARG A 77 -8.96 -6.41 20.93
C ARG A 77 -7.63 -6.63 20.22
N ALA A 78 -6.81 -7.57 20.69
CA ALA A 78 -5.51 -7.85 20.10
C ALA A 78 -5.63 -8.35 18.66
N LEU A 79 -6.62 -9.21 18.38
CA LEU A 79 -6.90 -9.69 17.03
C LEU A 79 -7.41 -8.56 16.13
N THR A 80 -8.35 -7.74 16.60
CA THR A 80 -8.89 -6.61 15.82
C THR A 80 -7.79 -5.60 15.47
N ASP A 81 -6.99 -5.20 16.45
CA ASP A 81 -5.86 -4.29 16.23
C ASP A 81 -4.84 -4.89 15.26
N PHE A 82 -4.58 -6.19 15.37
CA PHE A 82 -3.66 -6.89 14.50
C PHE A 82 -4.16 -6.99 13.06
N VAL A 83 -5.44 -7.36 12.85
CA VAL A 83 -6.05 -7.40 11.52
C VAL A 83 -6.01 -6.02 10.89
N SER A 84 -6.48 -4.98 11.60
CA SER A 84 -6.49 -3.61 11.09
C SER A 84 -5.09 -3.12 10.68
N SER A 85 -4.09 -3.28 11.56
CA SER A 85 -2.72 -2.85 11.27
C SER A 85 -2.04 -3.67 10.16
N SER A 86 -2.32 -4.97 10.08
CA SER A 86 -1.79 -5.83 9.02
C SER A 86 -2.42 -5.50 7.68
N THR A 87 -3.73 -5.28 7.63
CA THR A 87 -4.43 -4.88 6.41
C THR A 87 -3.85 -3.58 5.87
N GLU A 88 -3.70 -2.54 6.70
CA GLU A 88 -3.10 -1.26 6.26
C GLU A 88 -1.66 -1.45 5.75
N GLY A 89 -0.83 -2.16 6.51
CA GLY A 89 0.58 -2.37 6.16
C GLY A 89 0.77 -3.19 4.88
N THR A 90 0.04 -4.30 4.73
CA THR A 90 0.07 -5.13 3.53
C THR A 90 -0.51 -4.39 2.33
N PHE A 91 -1.60 -3.62 2.51
CA PHE A 91 -2.19 -2.82 1.45
C PHE A 91 -1.20 -1.79 0.90
N GLY A 92 -0.57 -1.00 1.78
CA GLY A 92 0.44 -0.02 1.38
C GLY A 92 1.59 -0.64 0.59
N SER A 93 2.08 -1.81 1.02
CA SER A 93 3.14 -2.52 0.28
C SER A 93 2.66 -3.08 -1.07
N ALA A 94 1.40 -3.51 -1.17
CA ALA A 94 0.84 -4.05 -2.40
C ALA A 94 0.69 -2.96 -3.47
N LEU A 95 0.31 -1.74 -3.09
CA LEU A 95 0.08 -0.63 -4.02
C LEU A 95 1.30 -0.32 -4.88
N ASP A 96 2.49 -0.23 -4.29
CA ASP A 96 3.74 -0.04 -5.03
C ASP A 96 3.96 -1.16 -6.06
N ARG A 97 3.76 -2.42 -5.65
CA ARG A 97 3.97 -3.58 -6.51
C ARG A 97 2.94 -3.70 -7.64
N VAL A 98 1.71 -3.25 -7.41
CA VAL A 98 0.68 -3.18 -8.45
C VAL A 98 1.02 -2.06 -9.43
N ALA A 99 1.41 -0.89 -8.93
CA ALA A 99 1.73 0.25 -9.79
C ALA A 99 2.95 -0.03 -10.70
N ARG A 100 3.92 -0.83 -10.24
CA ARG A 100 5.05 -1.31 -11.09
C ARG A 100 4.63 -2.23 -12.24
N ARG A 101 3.46 -2.85 -12.18
CA ARG A 101 2.93 -3.68 -13.28
C ARG A 101 2.26 -2.86 -14.38
N LEU A 102 2.05 -1.56 -14.17
CA LEU A 102 1.44 -0.69 -15.17
C LEU A 102 2.47 -0.28 -16.25
N PRO A 103 2.08 -0.24 -17.53
CA PRO A 103 2.96 0.12 -18.64
C PRO A 103 3.66 1.47 -18.44
N GLY A 104 4.96 1.51 -18.70
CA GLY A 104 5.77 2.72 -18.61
C GLY A 104 6.28 3.05 -17.21
N ASN A 105 5.82 2.35 -16.16
CA ASN A 105 6.33 2.51 -14.82
C ASN A 105 7.59 1.66 -14.61
N THR A 106 8.61 2.26 -14.00
CA THR A 106 9.84 1.59 -13.61
C THR A 106 10.21 1.96 -12.18
N PRO A 107 10.98 1.14 -11.46
CA PRO A 107 11.55 1.55 -10.18
C PRO A 107 12.31 2.88 -10.33
N ALA A 108 12.12 3.81 -9.39
CA ALA A 108 12.88 5.06 -9.44
C ALA A 108 14.39 4.79 -9.33
N THR A 109 15.18 5.44 -10.17
CA THR A 109 16.64 5.30 -10.18
C THR A 109 17.21 5.63 -8.79
N GLY A 110 18.04 4.75 -8.24
CA GLY A 110 18.63 4.90 -6.91
C GLY A 110 17.72 4.51 -5.73
N GLY A 111 16.48 4.08 -5.96
CA GLY A 111 15.57 3.63 -4.89
C GLY A 111 15.07 4.74 -3.97
N GLU A 112 15.19 5.99 -4.42
CA GLU A 112 14.84 7.19 -3.65
C GLU A 112 13.32 7.48 -3.69
N ALA A 113 12.61 7.02 -4.71
CA ALA A 113 11.15 7.07 -4.78
C ALA A 113 10.57 5.70 -5.13
N ASP A 114 9.25 5.59 -5.17
CA ASP A 114 8.60 4.31 -5.43
C ASP A 114 8.73 3.96 -6.93
N LEU A 115 8.40 4.91 -7.80
CA LEU A 115 8.37 4.72 -9.25
C LEU A 115 8.88 5.93 -10.02
N GLN A 116 9.27 5.70 -11.27
CA GLN A 116 9.46 6.73 -12.26
C GLN A 116 8.87 6.32 -13.62
N ARG A 117 8.50 7.32 -14.42
CA ARG A 117 8.07 7.18 -15.80
C ARG A 117 8.79 8.22 -16.66
N ILE A 118 9.31 7.80 -17.81
CA ILE A 118 9.96 8.70 -18.77
C ILE A 118 9.03 8.83 -19.99
N ASN A 119 8.71 10.05 -20.36
CA ASN A 119 7.91 10.36 -21.54
C ASN A 119 8.55 11.54 -22.30
N GLY A 120 9.26 11.21 -23.38
CA GLY A 120 10.05 12.20 -24.12
C GLY A 120 11.17 12.77 -23.25
N ASP A 121 11.18 14.09 -23.07
CA ASP A 121 12.12 14.84 -22.25
C ASP A 121 11.67 15.01 -20.79
N VAL A 122 10.47 14.53 -20.43
CA VAL A 122 9.93 14.63 -19.08
C VAL A 122 10.12 13.31 -18.33
N ALA A 123 10.70 13.40 -17.13
CA ALA A 123 10.75 12.32 -16.15
C ALA A 123 9.80 12.63 -14.98
N GLU A 124 8.83 11.74 -14.77
CA GLU A 124 7.88 11.81 -13.68
C GLU A 124 8.32 10.88 -12.55
N ILE A 125 8.36 11.38 -11.32
CA ILE A 125 8.73 10.60 -10.14
C ILE A 125 7.54 10.53 -9.20
N TYR A 126 7.19 9.32 -8.77
CA TYR A 126 6.04 9.06 -7.93
C TYR A 126 6.45 8.48 -6.59
N THR A 127 5.86 9.01 -5.52
CA THR A 127 5.72 8.27 -4.27
C THR A 127 4.25 7.94 -4.04
N ILE A 128 3.96 6.72 -3.61
CA ILE A 128 2.60 6.20 -3.45
C ILE A 128 2.30 6.04 -1.97
N LYS A 129 1.14 6.54 -1.56
CA LYS A 129 0.56 6.34 -0.24
C LYS A 129 -0.89 5.89 -0.37
N SER A 130 -1.36 5.19 0.67
CA SER A 130 -2.75 4.75 0.74
C SER A 130 -3.71 5.95 0.75
N GLY A 131 -3.45 6.95 1.61
CA GLY A 131 -4.22 8.19 1.67
C GLY A 131 -3.44 9.42 2.19
N PRO A 132 -4.09 10.60 2.26
CA PRO A 132 -3.44 11.89 2.56
C PRO A 132 -2.86 11.96 3.98
N ALA A 133 -3.46 11.25 4.95
CA ALA A 133 -2.94 11.12 6.30
C ALA A 133 -1.77 10.11 6.42
N GLY A 134 -1.29 9.56 5.30
CA GLY A 134 -0.21 8.57 5.25
C GLY A 134 1.19 9.11 5.57
N PHE A 135 1.31 10.39 5.88
CA PHE A 135 2.54 11.03 6.31
C PHE A 135 2.40 11.66 7.70
N ASN A 136 3.41 11.42 8.53
CA ASN A 136 3.80 12.35 9.59
C ASN A 136 4.94 13.26 9.10
N ASP A 137 5.26 14.33 9.84
CA ASP A 137 6.26 15.33 9.46
C ASP A 137 7.63 14.74 9.10
N ALA A 138 8.11 13.77 9.89
CA ALA A 138 9.41 13.13 9.67
C ALA A 138 9.40 12.28 8.40
N SER A 139 8.34 11.51 8.18
CA SER A 139 8.18 10.67 6.98
C SER A 139 8.02 11.54 5.72
N TRP A 140 7.30 12.66 5.81
CA TRP A 140 7.17 13.61 4.72
C TRP A 140 8.52 14.22 4.36
N THR A 141 9.26 14.71 5.36
CA THR A 141 10.58 15.31 5.16
C THR A 141 11.54 14.31 4.52
N THR A 142 11.52 13.06 5.00
CA THR A 142 12.35 11.98 4.44
C THR A 142 11.98 11.72 2.99
N THR A 143 10.70 11.49 2.68
CA THR A 143 10.23 11.22 1.32
C THR A 143 10.54 12.39 0.38
N LYS A 144 10.27 13.63 0.80
CA LYS A 144 10.59 14.84 0.03
C LYS A 144 12.08 14.89 -0.31
N ASN A 145 12.96 14.67 0.67
CA ASN A 145 14.41 14.70 0.45
C ASN A 145 14.87 13.64 -0.54
N LYS A 146 14.30 12.43 -0.46
CA LYS A 146 14.62 11.37 -1.41
C LYS A 146 14.14 11.73 -2.84
N MET A 147 12.91 12.21 -2.99
CA MET A 147 12.39 12.66 -4.29
C MET A 147 13.23 13.80 -4.89
N LEU A 148 13.73 14.73 -4.06
CA LEU A 148 14.61 15.81 -4.51
C LEU A 148 15.98 15.29 -4.99
N ARG A 149 16.54 14.24 -4.35
CA ARG A 149 17.77 13.58 -4.83
C ARG A 149 17.55 12.90 -6.18
N ALA A 150 16.45 12.16 -6.31
CA ALA A 150 16.07 11.52 -7.56
C ALA A 150 15.90 12.56 -8.69
N LYS A 151 15.26 13.69 -8.38
CA LYS A 151 15.13 14.83 -9.30
C LYS A 151 16.48 15.37 -9.74
N ALA A 152 17.38 15.67 -8.80
CA ALA A 152 18.71 16.19 -9.15
C ALA A 152 19.48 15.24 -10.07
N SER A 153 19.40 13.93 -9.83
CA SER A 153 20.04 12.90 -10.67
C SER A 153 19.50 12.88 -12.10
N LEU A 154 18.17 12.97 -12.26
CA LEU A 154 17.51 12.95 -13.57
C LEU A 154 17.69 14.27 -14.33
N GLU A 155 17.72 15.42 -13.65
CA GLU A 155 18.03 16.72 -14.25
C GLU A 155 19.47 16.76 -14.79
N LEU A 156 20.44 16.17 -14.07
CA LEU A 156 21.81 15.98 -14.58
C LEU A 156 21.88 15.09 -15.82
N SER A 157 20.91 14.18 -15.97
CA SER A 157 20.77 13.31 -17.14
C SER A 157 20.01 13.98 -18.31
N GLY A 158 19.62 15.25 -18.17
CA GLY A 158 19.00 16.05 -19.22
C GLY A 158 17.47 16.03 -19.25
N TYR A 159 16.81 15.44 -18.25
CA TYR A 159 15.33 15.40 -18.19
C TYR A 159 14.74 16.60 -17.46
N GLN A 160 13.56 17.05 -17.89
CA GLN A 160 12.67 17.87 -17.08
C GLN A 160 11.96 17.01 -16.05
N VAL A 161 12.11 17.31 -14.75
CA VAL A 161 11.59 16.42 -13.72
C VAL A 161 10.35 16.97 -13.01
N GLN A 162 9.30 16.16 -12.95
CA GLN A 162 8.07 16.41 -12.20
C GLN A 162 7.92 15.42 -11.04
N LEU A 163 7.46 15.92 -9.89
CA LEU A 163 7.33 15.14 -8.66
C LEU A 163 5.86 14.99 -8.28
N TYR A 164 5.44 13.76 -8.00
CA TYR A 164 4.06 13.43 -7.67
C TYR A 164 3.96 12.63 -6.39
N VAL A 165 2.95 12.96 -5.59
CA VAL A 165 2.51 12.16 -4.46
C VAL A 165 1.14 11.59 -4.82
N GLY A 166 1.09 10.27 -5.03
CA GLY A 166 -0.14 9.56 -5.36
C GLY A 166 -0.84 9.07 -4.11
N PHE A 167 -2.12 9.40 -3.97
CA PHE A 167 -3.02 8.85 -2.95
C PHE A 167 -4.07 7.96 -3.62
N VAL A 168 -4.32 6.80 -3.03
CA VAL A 168 -5.29 5.82 -3.59
C VAL A 168 -6.71 6.12 -3.09
N TYR A 169 -6.85 6.68 -1.90
CA TYR A 169 -8.13 7.14 -1.35
C TYR A 169 -7.98 8.50 -0.64
N GLY A 170 -9.13 9.10 -0.30
CA GLY A 170 -9.19 10.33 0.49
C GLY A 170 -8.94 11.55 -0.39
N ARG A 171 -9.99 12.03 -1.05
CA ARG A 171 -10.00 13.32 -1.74
C ARG A 171 -9.88 14.47 -0.77
#